data_AF-A0AAN8QHR9-F1
#
_entry.id   AF-A0AAN8QHR9-F1
#
_cell.length_a   1.000
_cell.length_b   1.000
_cell.length_c   1.000
_cell.angle_alpha   90.00
_cell.angle_beta   90.00
_cell.angle_gamma   90.00
#
_symmetry.space_group_name_H-M   'P 1'
#
loop_
_entity.id
_entity.type
_entity.pdbx_description
1 polymer ?
#
loop_
_entity_poly.entity_id
_entity_poly.type
_entity_poly.pdbx_seq_one_letter_code
_entity_poly.pdbx_strand_id
1 'polypeptide(L)'
;MSGLIFIKPNFILPENQDDGKICFTTTELKLSPFRDEENGVEKLSKEVNDNQFLYCASTPEQMQIILNWVIDNKTKAYVDKYYDNVTNNLLEGNAVSAHVLIGASDVNQNTVKLLKYRSLSHSDGINIGQHKLIIKTKGTYFLYSQIYFKLIPGVNYLQPTNTSFRLSHKVVRFRQWSPTKNGQEELLQSEHQTHVKHGEVDFRNSFVSGTFEMIAGDEIGVTVTNLNYIAREPETNFIGLFLLGNGS
;
A
#
# COMPACT_ATOMS: atom_id res chain seq x y z
N MET A 1 10.28 -11.06 -37.40
CA MET A 1 11.46 -11.59 -36.68
C MET A 1 11.43 -11.02 -35.27
N SER A 2 10.95 -11.80 -34.31
CA SER A 2 10.85 -11.38 -32.91
C SER A 2 12.02 -11.99 -32.15
N GLY A 3 12.97 -11.15 -31.74
CA GLY A 3 14.12 -11.57 -30.95
C GLY A 3 13.72 -11.74 -29.48
N LEU A 4 13.76 -12.98 -29.00
CA LEU A 4 13.72 -13.30 -27.57
C LEU A 4 15.08 -12.92 -26.96
N ILE A 5 15.10 -11.90 -26.11
CA ILE A 5 16.26 -11.57 -25.28
C ILE A 5 16.29 -12.56 -24.12
N PHE A 6 17.16 -13.57 -24.21
CA PHE A 6 17.51 -14.41 -23.08
C PHE A 6 18.50 -13.64 -22.18
N ILE A 7 18.01 -13.08 -21.08
CA ILE A 7 18.87 -12.54 -20.04
C ILE A 7 19.32 -13.72 -19.17
N LYS A 8 20.60 -14.10 -19.26
CA LYS A 8 21.21 -15.02 -18.29
C LYS A 8 21.26 -14.31 -16.93
N PRO A 9 20.59 -14.81 -15.89
CA PRO A 9 20.81 -14.29 -14.54
C PRO A 9 22.21 -14.66 -14.09
N ASN A 10 23.08 -13.67 -13.90
CA ASN A 10 24.33 -13.86 -13.16
C ASN A 10 23.98 -14.12 -11.69
N PHE A 11 23.92 -15.40 -11.33
CA PHE A 11 23.88 -15.84 -9.94
C PHE A 11 25.31 -15.75 -9.38
N ILE A 12 25.57 -14.71 -8.59
CA ILE A 12 26.72 -14.71 -7.67
C ILE A 12 26.22 -15.46 -6.44
N LEU A 13 26.63 -16.72 -6.29
CA LEU A 13 26.45 -17.49 -5.06
C LEU A 13 27.46 -16.96 -4.03
N PRO A 14 27.10 -16.89 -2.74
CA PRO A 14 28.01 -16.42 -1.70
C PRO A 14 29.25 -17.32 -1.57
N GLU A 15 30.38 -16.73 -1.19
CA GLU A 15 31.69 -17.39 -1.06
C GLU A 15 31.76 -18.46 0.04
N ASN A 16 30.78 -18.50 0.96
CA ASN A 16 30.72 -19.50 2.03
C ASN A 16 29.86 -20.70 1.61
N GLN A 17 30.39 -21.50 0.68
CA GLN A 17 29.91 -22.86 0.43
C GLN A 17 30.70 -23.81 1.31
N ASP A 18 30.11 -24.23 2.42
CA ASP A 18 30.62 -25.33 3.23
C ASP A 18 29.58 -26.46 3.24
N ASP A 19 30.00 -27.66 2.84
CA ASP A 19 29.24 -28.91 2.90
C ASP A 19 27.76 -28.85 2.43
N GLY A 20 27.52 -28.35 1.21
CA GLY A 20 26.18 -28.37 0.59
C GLY A 20 25.16 -27.46 1.28
N LYS A 21 25.61 -26.58 2.17
CA LYS A 21 24.80 -25.54 2.80
C LYS A 21 25.04 -24.20 2.12
N ILE A 22 23.99 -23.39 2.04
CA ILE A 22 24.10 -22.00 1.60
C ILE A 22 23.63 -21.10 2.73
N CYS A 23 24.49 -20.19 3.18
CA CYS A 23 24.24 -19.29 4.29
C CYS A 23 24.27 -17.83 3.84
N PHE A 24 23.41 -17.02 4.45
CA PHE A 24 23.38 -15.57 4.27
C PHE A 24 23.32 -14.88 5.64
N THR A 25 23.96 -13.73 5.76
CA THR A 25 23.82 -12.85 6.91
C THR A 25 22.45 -12.18 6.94
N THR A 26 22.04 -11.68 8.11
CA THR A 26 20.85 -10.81 8.25
C THR A 26 20.86 -9.61 7.30
N THR A 27 22.05 -9.04 7.07
CA THR A 27 22.27 -7.88 6.20
C THR A 27 22.06 -8.25 4.73
N GLU A 28 22.59 -9.40 4.29
CA GLU A 28 22.38 -9.91 2.94
C GLU A 28 20.92 -10.32 2.73
N LEU A 29 20.30 -10.89 3.75
CA LEU A 29 18.87 -11.18 3.81
C LEU A 29 18.00 -9.95 4.11
N LYS A 30 18.53 -8.71 4.07
CA LYS A 30 17.80 -7.44 4.30
C LYS A 30 16.59 -7.58 5.25
N LEU A 31 16.75 -8.31 6.35
CA LEU A 31 15.63 -8.68 7.19
C LEU A 31 15.20 -7.41 7.93
N SER A 32 13.92 -7.08 7.80
CA SER A 32 13.34 -5.93 8.49
C SER A 32 13.38 -6.16 10.00
N PRO A 33 13.58 -5.11 10.82
CA PRO A 33 13.49 -5.26 12.28
C PRO A 33 12.07 -5.61 12.77
N PHE A 34 11.07 -5.58 11.88
CA PHE A 34 9.67 -5.91 12.19
C PHE A 34 9.37 -7.38 11.84
N ARG A 35 8.91 -8.14 12.85
CA ARG A 35 8.74 -9.61 12.82
C ARG A 35 7.70 -10.15 11.83
N ASP A 36 6.86 -9.30 11.25
CA ASP A 36 5.72 -9.73 10.42
C ASP A 36 6.07 -9.87 8.92
N GLU A 37 7.30 -9.54 8.51
CA GLU A 37 7.78 -9.66 7.12
C GLU A 37 8.55 -10.98 6.85
N GLU A 38 8.72 -11.84 7.85
CA GLU A 38 9.61 -13.01 7.81
C GLU A 38 8.86 -14.31 7.47
N ASN A 39 8.04 -14.36 6.40
CA ASN A 39 7.38 -15.64 6.04
C ASN A 39 8.42 -16.68 5.55
N GLY A 40 8.75 -17.66 6.41
CA GLY A 40 9.57 -18.83 6.08
C GLY A 40 11.03 -18.72 6.53
N VAL A 41 11.52 -17.54 6.91
CA VAL A 41 12.91 -17.34 7.38
C VAL A 41 13.14 -18.05 8.72
N GLU A 42 12.09 -18.23 9.52
CA GLU A 42 12.08 -19.03 10.76
C GLU A 42 12.38 -20.52 10.53
N LYS A 43 12.23 -21.01 9.30
CA LYS A 43 12.51 -22.41 8.94
C LYS A 43 13.96 -22.62 8.52
N LEU A 44 14.75 -21.56 8.38
CA LEU A 44 16.18 -21.63 8.10
C LEU A 44 16.96 -21.93 9.38
N SER A 45 18.05 -22.67 9.25
CA SER A 45 18.94 -22.95 10.36
C SER A 45 19.70 -21.68 10.73
N LYS A 46 19.69 -21.31 12.02
CA LYS A 46 20.43 -20.14 12.51
C LYS A 46 21.78 -20.56 13.06
N GLU A 47 22.84 -20.01 12.50
CA GLU A 47 24.22 -20.23 12.96
C GLU A 47 24.82 -18.87 13.37
N VAL A 48 25.79 -18.87 14.28
CA VAL A 48 26.52 -17.66 14.67
C VAL A 48 27.96 -17.83 14.23
N ASN A 49 28.42 -16.95 13.34
CA ASN A 49 29.81 -16.90 12.90
C ASN A 49 30.31 -15.45 13.03
N ASP A 50 31.48 -15.25 13.64
CA ASP A 50 32.10 -13.94 13.85
C ASP A 50 31.14 -12.84 14.38
N ASN A 51 30.36 -13.17 15.43
CA ASN A 51 29.33 -12.29 16.03
C ASN A 51 28.17 -11.87 15.10
N GLN A 52 28.00 -12.52 13.95
CA GLN A 52 26.88 -12.29 13.04
C GLN A 52 25.93 -13.50 13.00
N PHE A 53 24.63 -13.22 12.90
CA PHE A 53 23.62 -14.25 12.68
C PHE A 53 23.59 -14.64 11.19
N LEU A 54 23.88 -15.90 10.92
CA LEU A 54 23.75 -16.55 9.62
C LEU A 54 22.47 -17.36 9.56
N TYR A 55 21.81 -17.31 8.41
CA TYR A 55 20.63 -18.09 8.07
C TYR A 55 21.01 -19.03 6.94
N CYS A 56 20.99 -20.32 7.25
CA CYS A 56 21.50 -21.38 6.38
C CYS A 56 20.39 -22.30 5.90
N ALA A 57 20.44 -22.65 4.61
CA ALA A 57 19.66 -23.72 4.03
C ALA A 57 20.53 -24.97 3.85
N SER A 58 20.06 -26.08 4.39
CA SER A 58 20.68 -27.41 4.24
C SER A 58 19.73 -28.42 3.59
N THR A 59 18.44 -28.09 3.48
CA THR A 59 17.42 -28.95 2.82
C THR A 59 16.87 -28.30 1.55
N PRO A 60 16.30 -29.08 0.61
CA PRO A 60 15.64 -28.52 -0.58
C PRO A 60 14.53 -27.52 -0.25
N GLU A 61 13.78 -27.76 0.83
CA GLU A 61 12.72 -26.85 1.28
C GLU A 61 13.29 -25.51 1.76
N GLN A 62 14.37 -25.54 2.56
CA GLN A 62 15.07 -24.34 3.00
C GLN A 62 15.73 -23.60 1.82
N MET A 63 16.23 -24.34 0.84
CA MET A 63 16.81 -23.78 -0.37
C MET A 63 15.78 -23.01 -1.19
N GLN A 64 14.55 -23.54 -1.29
CA GLN A 64 13.46 -22.86 -1.97
C GLN A 64 13.10 -21.54 -1.29
N ILE A 65 13.14 -21.49 0.05
CA ILE A 65 12.88 -20.27 0.82
C ILE A 65 13.94 -19.21 0.49
N ILE A 66 15.22 -19.56 0.51
CA ILE A 66 16.32 -18.66 0.13
C ILE A 66 16.17 -18.19 -1.32
N LEU A 67 15.88 -19.09 -2.26
CA LEU A 67 15.74 -18.75 -3.67
C LEU A 67 14.59 -17.78 -3.93
N ASN A 68 13.41 -18.03 -3.35
CA ASN A 68 12.27 -17.13 -3.43
C ASN A 68 12.65 -15.75 -2.89
N TRP A 69 13.30 -15.72 -1.74
CA TRP A 69 13.70 -14.49 -1.09
C TRP A 69 14.71 -13.69 -1.93
N VAL A 70 15.74 -14.33 -2.48
CA VAL A 70 16.74 -13.69 -3.36
C VAL A 70 16.07 -13.15 -4.64
N ILE A 71 15.14 -13.89 -5.22
CA ILE A 71 14.38 -13.47 -6.40
C ILE A 71 13.51 -12.25 -6.08
N ASP A 72 12.76 -12.29 -4.97
CA ASP A 72 11.89 -11.21 -4.54
C ASP A 72 12.70 -9.93 -4.28
N ASN A 73 13.84 -10.05 -3.61
CA ASN A 73 14.68 -8.90 -3.29
C ASN A 73 15.41 -8.31 -4.49
N LYS A 74 15.84 -9.13 -5.45
CA LYS A 74 16.40 -8.63 -6.71
C LYS A 74 15.32 -7.99 -7.59
N THR A 75 14.11 -8.54 -7.59
CA THR A 75 12.97 -7.96 -8.30
C THR A 75 12.61 -6.60 -7.71
N LYS A 76 12.52 -6.50 -6.38
CA LYS A 76 12.31 -5.24 -5.65
C LYS A 76 13.39 -4.20 -5.98
N ALA A 77 14.67 -4.57 -5.87
CA ALA A 77 15.78 -3.67 -6.17
C ALA A 77 15.81 -3.20 -7.65
N TYR A 78 15.43 -4.07 -8.59
CA TYR A 78 15.35 -3.71 -10.01
C TYR A 78 14.17 -2.76 -10.29
N VAL A 79 13.02 -3.02 -9.67
CA VAL A 79 11.83 -2.16 -9.75
C VAL A 79 12.12 -0.79 -9.14
N ASP A 80 12.70 -0.75 -7.94
CA ASP A 80 13.08 0.49 -7.25
C ASP A 80 14.06 1.30 -8.12
N LYS A 81 15.10 0.67 -8.68
CA LYS A 81 16.08 1.34 -9.56
C LYS A 81 15.48 1.82 -10.88
N TYR A 82 14.54 1.07 -11.45
CA TYR A 82 13.85 1.48 -12.68
C TYR A 82 13.01 2.73 -12.43
N TYR A 83 12.29 2.79 -11.32
CA TYR A 83 11.48 3.95 -10.98
C TYR A 83 12.33 5.15 -10.56
N ASP A 84 13.39 4.97 -9.76
CA ASP A 84 14.31 6.06 -9.35
C ASP A 84 14.94 6.79 -10.54
N ASN A 85 15.29 6.08 -11.61
CA ASN A 85 15.82 6.67 -12.85
C ASN A 85 14.78 7.51 -13.62
N VAL A 86 13.48 7.20 -13.47
CA VAL A 86 12.39 8.02 -14.05
C VAL A 86 12.17 9.28 -13.21
N THR A 87 12.34 9.19 -11.90
CA THR A 87 12.08 10.26 -10.94
C THR A 87 13.07 11.43 -11.00
N ASN A 88 14.36 11.14 -11.19
CA ASN A 88 15.42 12.15 -11.12
C ASN A 88 15.39 13.19 -12.28
N ASN A 89 14.64 12.94 -13.34
CA ASN A 89 14.51 13.87 -14.47
C ASN A 89 13.26 14.77 -14.38
N LEU A 90 12.46 14.68 -13.32
CA LEU A 90 11.13 15.33 -13.24
C LEU A 90 10.99 16.39 -12.15
N LEU A 91 12.02 16.63 -11.32
CA LEU A 91 11.88 17.41 -10.08
C LEU A 91 12.92 18.52 -9.88
N GLU A 92 13.16 19.32 -10.91
CA GLU A 92 13.58 20.70 -10.68
C GLU A 92 12.33 21.59 -10.58
N GLY A 93 11.87 21.87 -9.36
CA GLY A 93 11.04 23.04 -9.05
C GLY A 93 9.53 22.85 -8.85
N ASN A 94 8.94 21.66 -9.04
CA ASN A 94 7.49 21.46 -8.88
C ASN A 94 7.13 20.77 -7.56
N ALA A 95 6.18 21.35 -6.81
CA ALA A 95 5.61 20.75 -5.62
C ALA A 95 4.89 19.44 -5.98
N VAL A 96 5.18 18.34 -5.28
CA VAL A 96 4.47 17.06 -5.47
C VAL A 96 3.28 17.03 -4.53
N SER A 97 2.07 17.07 -5.09
CA SER A 97 0.83 17.05 -4.32
C SER A 97 -0.36 16.51 -5.11
N ALA A 98 -1.38 16.05 -4.41
CA ALA A 98 -2.68 15.77 -5.00
C ALA A 98 -3.79 16.07 -3.98
N HIS A 99 -4.91 16.57 -4.48
CA HIS A 99 -6.19 16.58 -3.76
C HIS A 99 -7.23 16.06 -4.74
N VAL A 100 -7.97 15.02 -4.37
CA VAL A 100 -8.90 14.38 -5.30
C VAL A 100 -10.20 14.08 -4.60
N LEU A 101 -11.28 14.57 -5.20
CA LEU A 101 -12.63 14.29 -4.74
C LEU A 101 -12.99 12.81 -4.94
N ILE A 102 -13.78 12.29 -4.02
CA ILE A 102 -14.16 10.90 -3.95
C ILE A 102 -15.65 10.76 -4.27
N GLY A 103 -15.99 9.76 -5.08
CA GLY A 103 -17.37 9.37 -5.36
C GLY A 103 -17.62 7.88 -5.13
N ALA A 104 -18.90 7.49 -5.20
CA ALA A 104 -19.27 6.08 -5.23
C ALA A 104 -18.77 5.40 -6.51
N SER A 105 -18.32 4.16 -6.37
CA SER A 105 -17.94 3.27 -7.49
C SER A 105 -19.07 2.29 -7.79
N ASP A 106 -19.29 2.01 -9.06
CA ASP A 106 -20.28 1.01 -9.51
C ASP A 106 -19.72 -0.43 -9.52
N VAL A 107 -18.40 -0.59 -9.31
CA VAL A 107 -17.69 -1.86 -9.51
C VAL A 107 -17.59 -2.72 -8.24
N ASN A 108 -17.47 -2.07 -7.08
CA ASN A 108 -17.32 -2.76 -5.79
C ASN A 108 -17.96 -1.92 -4.69
N GLN A 109 -18.72 -2.54 -3.79
CA GLN A 109 -19.54 -1.85 -2.77
C GLN A 109 -18.73 -1.11 -1.71
N ASN A 110 -17.40 -1.31 -1.67
CA ASN A 110 -16.53 -0.82 -0.60
C ASN A 110 -15.35 0.02 -1.10
N THR A 111 -15.10 0.07 -2.42
CA THR A 111 -13.96 0.81 -3.00
C THR A 111 -14.47 2.07 -3.67
N VAL A 112 -13.93 3.22 -3.29
CA VAL A 112 -14.39 4.50 -3.83
C VAL A 112 -13.78 4.80 -5.20
N LYS A 113 -14.44 5.66 -5.98
CA LYS A 113 -13.93 6.17 -7.25
C LYS A 113 -13.27 7.54 -7.04
N LEU A 114 -12.11 7.76 -7.66
CA LEU A 114 -11.44 9.06 -7.67
C LEU A 114 -11.94 9.92 -8.83
N LEU A 115 -12.38 11.13 -8.52
CA LEU A 115 -13.01 12.06 -9.46
C LEU A 115 -12.02 13.10 -9.96
N LYS A 116 -11.09 12.66 -10.81
CA LYS A 116 -9.98 13.47 -11.35
C LYS A 116 -10.41 14.80 -11.98
N TYR A 117 -11.52 14.82 -12.73
CA TYR A 117 -11.93 15.97 -13.56
C TYR A 117 -12.96 16.88 -12.89
N ARG A 118 -13.05 16.86 -11.56
CA ARG A 118 -13.96 17.75 -10.81
C ARG A 118 -13.23 19.03 -10.37
N SER A 119 -13.99 20.11 -10.23
CA SER A 119 -13.52 21.32 -9.56
C SER A 119 -12.97 20.95 -8.18
N LEU A 120 -11.84 21.55 -7.78
CA LEU A 120 -11.06 21.22 -6.57
C LEU A 120 -10.16 19.98 -6.65
N SER A 121 -10.33 19.09 -7.63
CA SER A 121 -9.36 18.00 -7.85
C SER A 121 -8.12 18.51 -8.59
N HIS A 122 -6.93 18.23 -8.06
CA HIS A 122 -5.65 18.50 -8.72
C HIS A 122 -4.62 17.41 -8.44
N SER A 123 -3.60 17.34 -9.29
CA SER A 123 -2.45 16.46 -9.08
C SER A 123 -1.21 16.99 -9.80
N ASP A 124 -0.15 17.20 -9.03
CA ASP A 124 1.17 17.59 -9.50
C ASP A 124 2.17 16.53 -9.03
N GLY A 125 2.87 15.89 -9.97
CA GLY A 125 3.81 14.79 -9.65
C GLY A 125 3.15 13.50 -9.13
N ILE A 126 1.82 13.39 -9.18
CA ILE A 126 1.05 12.21 -8.75
C ILE A 126 0.12 11.78 -9.89
N ASN A 127 0.05 10.47 -10.18
CA ASN A 127 -0.90 9.96 -11.15
C ASN A 127 -2.23 9.60 -10.48
N ILE A 128 -3.34 10.07 -11.02
CA ILE A 128 -4.68 9.68 -10.57
C ILE A 128 -5.22 8.58 -11.48
N GLY A 129 -5.35 7.36 -10.93
CA GLY A 129 -6.09 6.25 -11.53
C GLY A 129 -7.58 6.30 -11.19
N GLN A 130 -8.34 5.29 -11.62
CA GLN A 130 -9.80 5.26 -11.40
C GLN A 130 -10.18 5.16 -9.91
N HIS A 131 -9.39 4.45 -9.11
CA HIS A 131 -9.67 4.20 -7.68
C HIS A 131 -8.48 4.51 -6.77
N LYS A 132 -7.33 4.90 -7.34
CA LYS A 132 -6.06 5.00 -6.62
C LYS A 132 -5.21 6.19 -7.07
N LEU A 133 -4.49 6.78 -6.13
CA LEU A 133 -3.36 7.67 -6.40
C LEU A 133 -2.10 6.82 -6.58
N ILE A 134 -1.26 7.14 -7.56
CA ILE A 134 -0.05 6.39 -7.86
C ILE A 134 1.14 7.32 -7.65
N ILE A 135 1.98 6.95 -6.68
CA ILE A 135 3.18 7.70 -6.31
C ILE A 135 4.22 7.60 -7.41
N LYS A 136 4.80 8.73 -7.80
CA LYS A 136 5.88 8.80 -8.79
C LYS A 136 7.24 9.05 -8.20
N THR A 137 7.28 9.61 -7.00
CA THR A 137 8.51 10.05 -6.36
C THR A 137 8.63 9.46 -4.99
N LYS A 138 9.78 8.86 -4.69
CA LYS A 138 10.10 8.40 -3.34
C LYS A 138 10.18 9.59 -2.39
N GLY A 139 9.59 9.44 -1.21
CA GLY A 139 9.81 10.35 -0.10
C GLY A 139 8.76 10.24 0.99
N THR A 140 8.83 11.18 1.92
CA THR A 140 7.91 11.28 3.05
C THR A 140 6.70 12.09 2.63
N TYR A 141 5.50 11.51 2.67
CA TYR A 141 4.26 12.20 2.33
C TYR A 141 3.39 12.42 3.55
N PHE A 142 2.82 13.62 3.66
CA PHE A 142 1.64 13.82 4.50
C PHE A 142 0.41 13.38 3.70
N LEU A 143 -0.38 12.47 4.27
CA LEU A 143 -1.57 11.87 3.66
C LEU A 143 -2.78 12.21 4.52
N TYR A 144 -3.89 12.60 3.88
CA TYR A 144 -5.15 12.88 4.56
C TYR A 144 -6.33 12.40 3.72
N SER A 145 -7.42 12.03 4.40
CA SER A 145 -8.65 11.58 3.76
C SER A 145 -9.86 11.97 4.60
N GLN A 146 -10.94 12.36 3.94
CA GLN A 146 -12.23 12.65 4.57
C GLN A 146 -13.34 11.86 3.89
N ILE A 147 -14.19 11.22 4.69
CA ILE A 147 -15.43 10.58 4.27
C ILE A 147 -16.58 11.08 5.15
N TYR A 148 -17.61 11.60 4.50
CA TYR A 148 -18.85 12.02 5.14
C TYR A 148 -19.91 10.94 4.97
N PHE A 149 -20.25 10.28 6.06
CA PHE A 149 -21.33 9.30 6.11
C PHE A 149 -22.68 9.98 6.36
N LYS A 150 -23.70 9.51 5.65
CA LYS A 150 -25.08 9.97 5.68
C LYS A 150 -25.99 8.74 5.66
N LEU A 151 -26.66 8.45 6.78
CA LEU A 151 -27.59 7.32 6.91
C LEU A 151 -29.01 7.86 6.86
N ILE A 152 -29.77 7.50 5.83
CA ILE A 152 -31.14 7.96 5.61
C ILE A 152 -32.08 6.74 5.46
N PRO A 153 -33.04 6.55 6.37
CA PRO A 153 -33.97 5.43 6.32
C PRO A 153 -34.83 5.49 5.06
N GLY A 154 -35.00 4.35 4.40
CA GLY A 154 -35.82 4.25 3.18
C GLY A 154 -35.13 4.77 1.91
N VAL A 155 -33.95 5.39 2.03
CA VAL A 155 -33.18 5.88 0.88
C VAL A 155 -31.96 5.01 0.64
N ASN A 156 -31.08 4.87 1.64
CA ASN A 156 -29.82 4.14 1.49
C ASN A 156 -29.61 3.00 2.46
N TYR A 157 -30.56 2.78 3.38
CA TYR A 157 -30.76 1.52 4.06
C TYR A 157 -32.25 1.24 4.22
N LEU A 158 -32.60 -0.04 4.13
CA LEU A 158 -33.96 -0.55 4.32
C LEU A 158 -33.90 -1.49 5.50
N GLN A 159 -34.15 -1.10 6.76
CA GLN A 159 -34.46 -2.07 7.84
C GLN A 159 -34.83 -1.49 9.23
N PRO A 160 -35.31 -2.32 10.20
CA PRO A 160 -36.34 -1.98 11.18
C PRO A 160 -35.84 -1.14 12.36
N THR A 161 -36.76 -0.81 13.28
CA THR A 161 -36.48 -0.15 14.56
C THR A 161 -35.23 -0.74 15.24
N ASN A 162 -34.24 0.11 15.53
CA ASN A 162 -32.99 -0.19 16.27
C ASN A 162 -31.95 -1.06 15.54
N THR A 163 -31.49 -0.61 14.37
CA THR A 163 -30.34 -1.24 13.69
C THR A 163 -29.03 -0.54 14.07
N SER A 164 -27.99 -1.33 14.36
CA SER A 164 -26.62 -0.86 14.58
C SER A 164 -25.83 -0.88 13.27
N PHE A 165 -25.20 0.23 12.91
CA PHE A 165 -24.37 0.36 11.72
C PHE A 165 -22.91 0.52 12.11
N ARG A 166 -22.02 -0.22 11.43
CA ARG A 166 -20.57 -0.02 11.51
C ARG A 166 -20.10 0.81 10.32
N LEU A 167 -19.60 1.99 10.58
CA LEU A 167 -19.03 2.89 9.59
C LEU A 167 -17.50 2.80 9.70
N SER A 168 -16.85 2.39 8.63
CA SER A 168 -15.40 2.24 8.53
C SER A 168 -14.92 3.07 7.35
N HIS A 169 -13.81 3.75 7.54
CA HIS A 169 -13.08 4.53 6.56
C HIS A 169 -11.61 4.15 6.70
N LYS A 170 -11.02 3.63 5.63
CA LYS A 170 -9.64 3.15 5.60
C LYS A 170 -8.89 3.71 4.41
N VAL A 171 -7.64 4.07 4.61
CA VAL A 171 -6.69 4.39 3.55
C VAL A 171 -5.68 3.25 3.46
N VAL A 172 -5.56 2.67 2.26
CA VAL A 172 -4.82 1.44 2.01
C VAL A 172 -3.75 1.72 0.96
N ARG A 173 -2.53 1.25 1.23
CA ARG A 173 -1.43 1.19 0.29
C ARG A 173 -1.39 -0.17 -0.38
N PHE A 174 -1.23 -0.18 -1.70
CA PHE A 174 -1.04 -1.38 -2.51
C PHE A 174 0.40 -1.40 -3.03
N ARG A 175 1.05 -2.55 -2.87
CA ARG A 175 2.38 -2.83 -3.40
C ARG A 175 2.33 -4.17 -4.12
N GLN A 176 2.73 -4.17 -5.39
CA GLN A 176 2.75 -5.39 -6.21
C GLN A 176 3.66 -6.49 -5.63
N TRP A 177 4.67 -6.12 -4.83
CA TRP A 177 5.62 -7.05 -4.21
C TRP A 177 5.39 -7.27 -2.71
N SER A 178 4.35 -6.69 -2.08
CA SER A 178 4.20 -6.80 -0.61
C SER A 178 3.93 -8.25 -0.18
N PRO A 179 4.58 -8.74 0.91
CA PRO A 179 4.47 -10.11 1.39
C PRO A 179 3.12 -10.44 2.06
N THR A 180 2.26 -9.44 2.26
CA THR A 180 0.89 -9.66 2.74
C THR A 180 0.09 -10.40 1.66
N LYS A 181 -0.84 -11.28 2.07
CA LYS A 181 -1.60 -12.19 1.17
C LYS A 181 -2.29 -11.53 -0.04
N ASN A 182 -2.43 -10.20 -0.07
CA ASN A 182 -3.06 -9.44 -1.16
C ASN A 182 -2.25 -8.21 -1.61
N GLY A 183 -1.00 -8.04 -1.16
CA GLY A 183 -0.18 -6.87 -1.44
C GLY A 183 -0.77 -5.55 -0.92
N GLN A 184 -1.51 -5.60 0.20
CA GLN A 184 -2.26 -4.48 0.77
C GLN A 184 -1.83 -4.20 2.21
N GLU A 185 -1.61 -2.93 2.51
CA GLU A 185 -1.23 -2.43 3.83
C GLU A 185 -2.18 -1.31 4.24
N GLU A 186 -2.76 -1.41 5.42
CA GLU A 186 -3.61 -0.36 5.97
C GLU A 186 -2.74 0.74 6.57
N LEU A 187 -2.88 1.97 6.08
CA LEU A 187 -2.13 3.13 6.55
C LEU A 187 -2.89 3.89 7.63
N LEU A 188 -4.18 4.10 7.40
CA LEU A 188 -5.06 4.89 8.26
C LEU A 188 -6.42 4.21 8.37
N GLN A 189 -7.03 4.26 9.55
CA GLN A 189 -8.36 3.71 9.80
C GLN A 189 -9.14 4.58 10.79
N SER A 190 -10.43 4.71 10.54
CA SER A 190 -11.43 5.22 11.46
C SER A 190 -12.63 4.28 11.45
N GLU A 191 -13.09 3.91 12.64
CA GLU A 191 -14.29 3.09 12.80
C GLU A 191 -15.24 3.71 13.81
N HIS A 192 -16.53 3.73 13.46
CA HIS A 192 -17.60 4.21 14.30
C HIS A 192 -18.77 3.24 14.27
N GLN A 193 -19.31 2.94 15.44
CA GLN A 193 -20.58 2.26 15.57
C GLN A 193 -21.66 3.30 15.86
N THR A 194 -22.74 3.29 15.10
CA THR A 194 -23.88 4.18 15.30
C THR A 194 -25.18 3.40 15.34
N HIS A 195 -26.13 3.89 16.12
CA HIS A 195 -27.46 3.34 16.24
C HIS A 195 -28.44 4.38 15.74
N VAL A 196 -29.17 4.05 14.67
CA VAL A 196 -30.16 4.96 14.09
C VAL A 196 -31.55 4.49 14.51
N LYS A 197 -32.30 5.35 15.19
CA LYS A 197 -33.69 5.05 15.54
C LYS A 197 -34.57 5.13 14.30
N HIS A 198 -35.77 4.57 14.40
CA HIS A 198 -36.71 4.59 13.28
C HIS A 198 -37.06 6.03 12.88
N GLY A 199 -36.90 6.34 11.59
CA GLY A 199 -37.20 7.66 11.02
C GLY A 199 -36.13 8.73 11.26
N GLU A 200 -35.06 8.44 11.99
CA GLU A 200 -33.96 9.39 12.21
C GLU A 200 -32.93 9.30 11.08
N VAL A 201 -32.31 10.44 10.77
CA VAL A 201 -31.16 10.54 9.87
C VAL A 201 -29.91 10.74 10.74
N ASP A 202 -28.82 10.03 10.42
CA ASP A 202 -27.54 10.21 11.09
C ASP A 202 -26.47 10.69 10.10
N PHE A 203 -25.62 11.60 10.57
CA PHE A 203 -24.54 12.21 9.78
C PHE A 203 -23.24 12.11 10.56
N ARG A 204 -22.19 11.62 9.92
CA ARG A 204 -20.88 11.43 10.56
C ARG A 204 -19.77 11.85 9.62
N ASN A 205 -18.87 12.71 10.07
CA ASN A 205 -17.64 12.98 9.36
C ASN A 205 -16.51 12.11 9.92
N SER A 206 -15.77 11.45 9.04
CA SER A 206 -14.55 10.72 9.37
C SER A 206 -13.37 11.36 8.65
N PHE A 207 -12.43 11.90 9.41
CA PHE A 207 -11.18 12.46 8.90
C PHE A 207 -10.01 11.68 9.49
N VAL A 208 -9.09 11.24 8.64
CA VAL A 208 -7.86 10.55 9.05
C VAL A 208 -6.67 11.15 8.32
N SER A 209 -5.53 11.22 9.00
CA SER A 209 -4.29 11.73 8.42
C SER A 209 -3.07 11.13 9.09
N GLY A 210 -1.95 11.10 8.38
CA GLY A 210 -0.67 10.65 8.90
C GLY A 210 0.45 10.90 7.92
N THR A 211 1.67 10.62 8.35
CA THR A 211 2.88 10.77 7.54
C THR A 211 3.46 9.40 7.22
N PHE A 212 3.78 9.14 5.95
CA PHE A 212 4.25 7.85 5.50
C PHE A 212 5.39 7.98 4.50
N GLU A 213 6.39 7.11 4.64
CA GLU A 213 7.39 6.88 3.60
C GLU A 213 6.72 6.13 2.44
N MET A 214 6.81 6.71 1.24
CA MET A 214 6.29 6.10 0.03
C MET A 214 7.40 5.97 -1.00
N ILE A 215 7.33 4.90 -1.79
CA ILE A 215 8.20 4.70 -2.95
C ILE A 215 7.41 4.91 -4.24
N ALA A 216 8.13 5.18 -5.32
CA ALA A 216 7.53 5.24 -6.63
C ALA A 216 6.86 3.89 -6.97
N GLY A 217 5.64 3.95 -7.50
CA GLY A 217 4.82 2.77 -7.78
C GLY A 217 3.89 2.36 -6.63
N ASP A 218 4.05 2.91 -5.41
CA ASP A 218 3.03 2.74 -4.37
C ASP A 218 1.68 3.29 -4.87
N GLU A 219 0.61 2.51 -4.69
CA GLU A 219 -0.74 2.96 -5.01
C GLU A 219 -1.54 3.16 -3.73
N ILE A 220 -2.22 4.29 -3.59
CA ILE A 220 -3.01 4.64 -2.40
C ILE A 220 -4.49 4.67 -2.78
N GLY A 221 -5.31 3.89 -2.08
CA GLY A 221 -6.76 3.83 -2.27
C GLY A 221 -7.53 4.05 -0.98
N VAL A 222 -8.83 4.32 -1.11
CA VAL A 222 -9.75 4.47 0.03
C VAL A 222 -10.80 3.38 -0.02
N THR A 223 -11.04 2.76 1.13
CA THR A 223 -12.13 1.79 1.31
C THR A 223 -13.05 2.23 2.44
N VAL A 224 -14.34 1.90 2.29
CA VAL A 224 -15.38 2.21 3.28
C VAL A 224 -16.24 0.97 3.54
N THR A 225 -16.97 0.94 4.66
CA THR A 225 -17.87 -0.22 4.93
C THR A 225 -18.91 -0.41 3.84
N ASN A 226 -19.53 0.67 3.37
CA ASN A 226 -20.59 0.62 2.37
C ASN A 226 -20.73 1.98 1.67
N LEU A 227 -20.59 1.99 0.34
CA LEU A 227 -20.70 3.20 -0.49
C LEU A 227 -22.11 3.82 -0.50
N ASN A 228 -23.15 3.08 -0.13
CA ASN A 228 -24.48 3.65 -0.02
C ASN A 228 -24.59 4.63 1.14
N TYR A 229 -23.70 4.51 2.14
CA TYR A 229 -23.72 5.35 3.34
C TYR A 229 -22.86 6.59 3.21
N ILE A 230 -22.14 6.81 2.11
CA ILE A 230 -21.37 8.04 1.91
C ILE A 230 -22.22 9.11 1.21
N ALA A 231 -22.01 10.36 1.59
CA ALA A 231 -22.57 11.51 0.89
C ALA A 231 -22.16 11.50 -0.58
N ARG A 232 -23.06 11.98 -1.45
CA ARG A 232 -22.81 12.14 -2.89
C ARG A 232 -22.48 13.59 -3.26
N GLU A 233 -22.55 14.48 -2.29
CA GLU A 233 -22.15 15.86 -2.38
C GLU A 233 -20.66 15.92 -2.80
N PRO A 234 -20.32 16.61 -3.89
CA PRO A 234 -19.02 16.47 -4.55
C PRO A 234 -17.83 16.92 -3.71
N GLU A 235 -18.05 17.79 -2.71
CA GLU A 235 -16.98 18.44 -1.93
C GLU A 235 -16.78 17.83 -0.54
N THR A 236 -17.62 16.85 -0.15
CA THR A 236 -17.61 16.33 1.22
C THR A 236 -16.63 15.17 1.43
N ASN A 237 -16.24 14.50 0.35
CA ASN A 237 -15.38 13.31 0.38
C ASN A 237 -14.15 13.53 -0.49
N PHE A 238 -12.96 13.34 0.08
CA PHE A 238 -11.71 13.57 -0.64
C PHE A 238 -10.55 12.80 -0.03
N ILE A 239 -9.52 12.58 -0.83
CA ILE A 239 -8.20 12.13 -0.40
C ILE A 239 -7.16 13.09 -0.97
N GLY A 240 -6.14 13.39 -0.19
CA GLY A 240 -5.02 14.18 -0.68
C GLY A 240 -3.72 13.83 0.01
N LEU A 241 -2.64 14.24 -0.63
CA LEU A 241 -1.29 14.08 -0.13
C LEU A 241 -0.37 15.16 -0.67
N PHE A 242 0.74 15.38 0.02
CA PHE A 242 1.84 16.20 -0.48
C PHE A 242 3.17 15.72 0.08
N LEU A 243 4.22 15.89 -0.71
CA LEU A 243 5.58 15.52 -0.36
C LEU A 243 6.13 16.51 0.66
N LEU A 244 6.60 16.00 1.80
CA LEU A 244 7.29 16.77 2.84
C LEU A 244 8.79 16.89 2.55
N GLY A 245 9.39 15.85 1.96
CA GLY A 245 10.79 15.80 1.61
C GLY A 245 11.21 14.43 1.11
N ASN A 246 12.39 14.36 0.50
CA ASN A 246 13.00 13.08 0.13
C ASN A 246 13.48 12.42 1.42
N GLY A 247 12.81 11.34 1.84
CA GLY A 247 13.18 10.58 3.03
C GLY A 247 14.66 10.18 3.00
N SER A 248 15.28 10.18 4.19
CA SER A 248 16.71 9.90 4.44
C SER A 248 17.21 8.60 3.81
#